data_AF-A0A2A5BNI9-F1
#
_entry.id   AF-A0A2A5BNI9-F1
#
_cell.length_a   1.000
_cell.length_b   1.000
_cell.length_c   1.000
_cell.angle_alpha   90.00
_cell.angle_beta   90.00
_cell.angle_gamma   90.00
#
_symmetry.space_group_name_H-M   'P 1'
#
loop_
_entity.id
_entity.type
_entity.pdbx_description
1 polymer ?
#
loop_
_entity_poly.entity_id
_entity_poly.type
_entity_poly.pdbx_seq_one_letter_code
_entity_poly.pdbx_strand_id
1 'polypeptide(L)' 'LRMVVVHELAHLREKDHIKTFYQLCQHMEPDYHQLELDLRLFLTLRG' A
#
# COMPACT_ATOMS: atom_id res chain seq x y z
N LEU A 1 6.95 -7.18 2.85
CA LEU A 1 5.99 -8.28 2.55
C LEU A 1 4.59 -7.97 3.07
N ARG A 2 4.41 -7.64 4.36
CA ARG A 2 3.09 -7.30 4.94
C ARG A 2 2.37 -6.15 4.23
N MET A 3 3.07 -5.07 3.86
CA MET A 3 2.47 -3.95 3.10
C MET A 3 1.85 -4.39 1.77
N VAL A 4 2.52 -5.25 1.00
CA VAL A 4 2.00 -5.76 -0.28
C VAL A 4 0.73 -6.60 -0.06
N VAL A 5 0.70 -7.43 0.98
CA VAL A 5 -0.52 -8.17 1.34
C VAL A 5 -1.66 -7.23 1.70
N VAL A 6 -1.40 -6.18 2.49
CA VAL A 6 -2.39 -5.15 2.83
C VAL A 6 -2.90 -4.42 1.59
N HIS A 7 -2.01 -4.07 0.65
CA HIS A 7 -2.35 -3.44 -0.63
C HIS A 7 -3.33 -4.31 -1.44
N GLU A 8 -2.97 -5.57 -1.67
CA GLU A 8 -3.79 -6.48 -2.48
C GLU A 8 -5.10 -6.88 -1.76
N LEU A 9 -5.10 -6.96 -0.42
CA LEU A 9 -6.34 -7.16 0.34
C LEU A 9 -7.29 -5.97 0.24
N ALA A 10 -6.76 -4.73 0.23
CA ALA A 10 -7.58 -3.55 0.06
C ALA A 10 -8.29 -3.53 -1.31
N HIS A 11 -7.65 -4.06 -2.36
CA HIS A 11 -8.24 -4.23 -3.69
C HIS A 11 -9.45 -5.16 -3.75
N LEU A 12 -9.66 -6.02 -2.74
CA LEU A 12 -10.90 -6.82 -2.65
C LEU A 12 -12.15 -5.96 -2.41
N ARG A 13 -11.97 -4.73 -1.90
CA ARG A 13 -13.07 -3.81 -1.55
C ARG A 13 -13.01 -2.50 -2.34
N GLU A 14 -11.82 -1.93 -2.49
CA GLU A 14 -11.59 -0.63 -3.13
C GLU A 14 -10.64 -0.83 -4.33
N LYS A 15 -11.13 -0.68 -5.57
CA LYS A 15 -10.33 -0.98 -6.76
C LYS A 15 -9.32 0.10 -7.13
N ASP A 16 -9.66 1.35 -6.86
CA ASP A 16 -8.85 2.51 -7.22
C ASP A 16 -8.08 3.02 -5.99
N HIS A 17 -6.86 3.50 -6.18
CA HIS A 17 -6.03 4.11 -5.15
C HIS A 17 -6.51 5.53 -4.76
N ILE A 18 -7.76 5.63 -4.31
CA ILE A 18 -8.39 6.86 -3.81
C ILE A 18 -8.35 6.91 -2.27
N LYS A 19 -8.87 7.98 -1.66
CA LYS A 19 -8.81 8.19 -0.21
C LYS A 19 -9.34 7.01 0.61
N THR A 20 -10.41 6.34 0.17
CA THR A 20 -10.99 5.18 0.87
C THR A 20 -10.05 3.97 0.85
N PHE A 21 -9.37 3.72 -0.26
CA PHE A 21 -8.33 2.68 -0.36
C PHE A 21 -7.21 2.93 0.65
N TYR A 22 -6.64 4.15 0.67
CA TYR A 22 -5.54 4.45 1.60
C TYR A 22 -5.98 4.39 3.06
N GLN A 23 -7.21 4.79 3.38
CA GLN A 23 -7.77 4.65 4.72
C GLN A 23 -7.89 3.17 5.14
N LEU A 24 -8.33 2.31 4.23
CA LEU A 24 -8.41 0.86 4.48
C LEU A 24 -7.03 0.24 4.70
N CYS A 25 -6.05 0.62 3.87
CA CYS A 25 -4.66 0.20 4.04
C CYS A 25 -4.07 0.65 5.39
N GLN A 26 -4.22 1.92 5.76
CA GLN A 26 -3.71 2.46 7.02
C GLN A 26 -4.38 1.86 8.26
N HIS A 27 -5.63 1.40 8.14
CA HIS A 27 -6.30 0.67 9.21
C HIS A 27 -5.63 -0.69 9.49
N MET A 28 -5.14 -1.38 8.46
CA MET A 28 -4.45 -2.68 8.58
C MET A 28 -2.94 -2.55 8.85
N GLU A 29 -2.33 -1.46 8.40
CA GLU A 29 -0.91 -1.14 8.55
C GLU A 29 -0.72 0.38 8.77
N PRO A 30 -0.52 0.85 10.01
CA PRO A 30 -0.38 2.28 10.31
C PRO A 30 0.72 2.97 9.50
N ASP A 31 1.82 2.27 9.24
CA ASP A 31 2.99 2.77 8.50
C ASP A 31 2.89 2.57 6.97
N TYR A 32 1.70 2.24 6.46
CA TYR A 32 1.48 1.83 5.06
C TYR A 32 2.08 2.81 4.05
N HIS A 33 1.89 4.13 4.24
CA HIS A 33 2.41 5.14 3.30
C HIS A 33 3.93 5.14 3.22
N GLN A 34 4.62 5.01 4.35
CA GLN A 34 6.08 4.97 4.37
C GLN A 34 6.59 3.71 3.69
N LEU A 35 5.99 2.56 4.01
CA LEU A 35 6.36 1.28 3.41
C LEU A 35 6.09 1.25 1.90
N GLU A 36 4.99 1.86 1.44
CA GLU A 36 4.67 2.00 0.02
C GLU A 36 5.70 2.88 -0.70
N LEU A 37 6.05 4.04 -0.12
CA LEU A 37 7.08 4.92 -0.68
C LEU A 37 8.43 4.21 -0.76
N ASP A 38 8.86 3.55 0.32
CA ASP A 38 10.13 2.83 0.38
C ASP A 38 10.20 1.73 -0.69
N LEU A 39 9.09 0.98 -0.88
CA LEU A 39 9.01 -0.03 -1.93
C LEU A 39 9.12 0.59 -3.33
N ARG A 40 8.39 1.69 -3.58
CA ARG A 40 8.44 2.39 -4.87
C ARG A 40 9.86 2.86 -5.18
N LEU A 41 10.52 3.51 -4.22
CA LEU A 41 11.91 3.95 -4.35
C LEU A 41 12.86 2.78 -4.61
N PHE A 42 12.73 1.70 -3.85
CA PHE A 42 13.54 0.50 -4.04
C PHE A 42 13.41 -0.09 -5.45
N LEU A 43 12.17 -0.20 -5.96
CA LEU A 43 11.91 -0.73 -7.31
C LEU A 43 12.39 0.23 -8.41
N THR A 44 12.28 1.54 -8.20
CA THR A 44 12.81 2.55 -9.15
C THR A 44 14.33 2.56 -9.18
N LEU A 45 15.02 2.38 -8.05
CA LEU A 45 16.48 2.38 -7.98
C LEU A 45 17.11 1.05 -8.43
N ARG A 46 16.33 -0.03 -8.50
CA ARG A 46 16.77 -1.34 -8.97
C ARG A 46 16.29 -1.70 -10.38
N GLY A 47 15.44 -0.87 -10.98
CA GLY A 47 14.99 -0.99 -12.38
C GLY A 47 15.91 -0.24 -13.32
#